data_AF-A0A8C1LIJ5-F1
#
_entry.id   AF-A0A8C1LIJ5-F1
#
_cell.length_a   1.000
_cell.length_b   1.000
_cell.length_c   1.000
_cell.angle_alpha   90.00
_cell.angle_beta   90.00
_cell.angle_gamma   90.00
#
_symmetry.space_group_name_H-M   'P 1'
#
loop_
_entity.id
_entity.type
_entity.pdbx_description
1 polymer ?
#
loop_
_entity_poly.entity_id
_entity_poly.type
_entity_poly.pdbx_seq_one_letter_code
_entity_poly.pdbx_strand_id
1 'polypeptide(L)'
;MKCTVMVFWTLLWLLYSPMSSPLRTPMAGNQITSFIFISFVLGQAHSADNIFSAVMPQTVTALTGSCVQIPSTFNFSNFHIKMTGDLSERNCTTVFYNITMNHSDRYYFRLEIVAGVFRPTFNPNTANSSDSSKTVKIIVRDSPQPPELKLSKPQYVMEESTVNLSCSAEAPCPTQPPTISWSNIPESASITTQLQDKPDKTQSVFSYMTFKVSYKDHRKNIICTATYPRNTPNDSTVEGNVTLQVLFPPKETHIIITPSVGTNVTLTCKTKASPSNELNYTWYKRGEETPIAWRKKINLNRTQTASYYCTAQNKHGKQSSEDVQLTDDSQSGFSHLVIHGCTGGLFAFVLLSAGFFLLYEVNI
;
A
#
# COMPACT_ATOMS: atom_id res chain seq x y z
N MET A 1 7.45 42.97 -9.83
CA MET A 1 6.11 42.33 -9.90
C MET A 1 5.86 41.62 -8.58
N LYS A 2 4.66 41.70 -8.00
CA LYS A 2 4.29 41.00 -6.75
C LYS A 2 3.12 40.05 -7.04
N CYS A 3 3.24 38.79 -6.63
CA CYS A 3 2.13 37.83 -6.66
C CYS A 3 1.51 37.79 -5.26
N THR A 4 0.18 37.96 -5.18
CA THR A 4 -0.56 37.85 -3.93
C THR A 4 -1.64 36.80 -4.10
N VAL A 5 -1.72 35.85 -3.16
CA VAL A 5 -2.82 34.87 -3.12
C VAL A 5 -3.95 35.47 -2.29
N MET A 6 -5.18 35.49 -2.83
CA MET A 6 -6.36 36.05 -2.18
C MET A 6 -7.42 34.96 -1.96
N VAL A 7 -8.20 35.08 -0.88
CA VAL A 7 -9.28 34.14 -0.51
C VAL A 7 -10.60 34.61 -1.11
N PHE A 8 -11.42 33.69 -1.61
CA PHE A 8 -12.75 34.00 -2.14
C PHE A 8 -13.81 34.01 -1.03
N TRP A 9 -14.10 35.19 -0.49
CA TRP A 9 -15.22 35.33 0.45
C TRP A 9 -16.57 35.21 -0.27
N THR A 10 -17.38 34.22 0.09
CA THR A 10 -18.82 34.20 -0.25
C THR A 10 -19.56 35.15 0.68
N LEU A 11 -19.76 36.39 0.24
CA LEU A 11 -20.71 37.31 0.87
C LEU A 11 -22.13 36.84 0.53
N LEU A 12 -22.72 36.01 1.40
CA LEU A 12 -24.16 35.75 1.37
C LEU A 12 -24.76 35.90 2.77
N TRP A 13 -24.95 37.14 3.21
CA TRP A 13 -25.99 37.52 4.17
C TRP A 13 -26.44 38.95 3.84
N LEU A 14 -27.50 39.06 3.02
CA LEU A 14 -28.30 40.28 2.91
C LEU A 14 -29.57 40.08 3.74
N LEU A 15 -29.96 41.14 4.47
CA LEU A 15 -31.28 41.42 5.06
C LEU A 15 -31.58 40.84 6.47
N TYR A 16 -31.21 41.56 7.54
CA TYR A 16 -32.17 42.11 8.52
C TYR A 16 -31.47 43.08 9.51
N SER A 17 -32.22 44.10 9.96
CA SER A 17 -31.80 45.39 10.51
C SER A 17 -31.49 45.40 12.06
N PRO A 18 -31.53 46.53 12.80
CA PRO A 18 -30.36 47.18 13.42
C PRO A 18 -30.37 47.24 14.98
N MET A 19 -29.28 47.78 15.55
CA MET A 19 -29.13 48.38 16.90
C MET A 19 -29.33 47.50 18.16
N SER A 20 -28.24 47.28 18.90
CA SER A 20 -27.98 47.83 20.25
C SER A 20 -26.80 47.10 20.93
N SER A 21 -26.17 47.79 21.88
CA SER A 21 -24.79 47.68 22.35
C SER A 21 -24.62 46.75 23.60
N PRO A 22 -23.56 46.89 24.43
CA PRO A 22 -22.24 46.25 24.33
C PRO A 22 -21.91 45.37 25.57
N LEU A 23 -20.88 44.51 25.53
CA LEU A 23 -20.14 44.10 26.74
C LEU A 23 -18.75 43.48 26.43
N ARG A 24 -17.76 43.93 27.22
CA ARG A 24 -16.32 43.59 27.33
C ARG A 24 -16.06 42.09 27.58
N THR A 25 -14.88 41.48 27.37
CA THR A 25 -13.48 41.84 27.78
C THR A 25 -12.43 40.91 27.08
N PRO A 26 -11.10 41.15 27.21
CA PRO A 26 -10.05 40.84 26.22
C PRO A 26 -9.01 39.75 26.63
N MET A 27 -7.95 39.64 25.80
CA MET A 27 -6.63 38.95 25.93
C MET A 27 -6.51 37.68 25.07
N ALA A 28 -5.44 37.37 24.34
CA ALA A 28 -4.15 38.00 23.98
C ALA A 28 -3.68 37.23 22.71
N GLY A 29 -3.26 37.86 21.61
CA GLY A 29 -1.91 38.38 21.41
C GLY A 29 -1.11 37.51 20.41
N ASN A 30 -1.25 37.74 19.09
CA ASN A 30 -0.12 37.93 18.16
C ASN A 30 -0.58 38.28 16.73
N GLN A 31 -0.54 39.59 16.45
CA GLN A 31 0.00 40.24 15.25
C GLN A 31 -0.18 39.57 13.87
N ILE A 32 -1.32 39.82 13.21
CA ILE A 32 -1.35 40.27 11.80
C ILE A 32 -2.50 41.30 11.68
N THR A 33 -2.26 42.53 12.13
CA THR A 33 -3.15 43.66 11.83
C THR A 33 -2.61 44.40 10.62
N SER A 34 -3.15 44.11 9.44
CA SER A 34 -3.16 45.06 8.34
C SER A 34 -4.40 44.81 7.47
N PHE A 35 -5.57 45.13 8.02
CA PHE A 35 -6.81 45.23 7.26
C PHE A 35 -6.82 46.59 6.57
N ILE A 36 -6.34 46.63 5.34
CA ILE A 36 -6.55 47.79 4.47
C ILE A 36 -8.01 47.75 4.00
N PHE A 37 -8.87 48.49 4.69
CA PHE A 37 -10.15 48.93 4.15
C PHE A 37 -9.87 49.91 3.01
N ILE A 38 -9.86 49.43 1.76
CA ILE A 38 -10.05 50.33 0.61
C ILE A 38 -11.51 50.22 0.21
N SER A 39 -12.28 51.19 0.71
CA SER A 39 -13.55 51.59 0.13
C SER A 39 -13.40 51.74 -1.38
N PHE A 40 -14.34 51.17 -2.12
CA PHE A 40 -14.46 51.22 -3.57
C PHE A 40 -14.23 52.64 -4.11
N VAL A 41 -13.05 52.86 -4.71
CA VAL A 41 -12.92 53.79 -5.83
C VAL A 41 -12.95 52.91 -7.06
N LEU A 42 -13.99 53.10 -7.88
CA LEU A 42 -14.21 52.46 -9.18
C LEU A 42 -13.02 52.73 -10.12
N GLY A 43 -11.95 51.94 -9.97
CA GLY A 43 -10.92 51.78 -10.99
C GLY A 43 -11.35 50.62 -11.88
N GLN A 44 -11.63 50.89 -13.15
CA GLN A 44 -12.02 49.90 -14.14
C GLN A 44 -11.08 48.69 -14.10
N ALA A 45 -11.59 47.54 -13.65
CA ALA A 45 -10.92 46.26 -13.83
C ALA A 45 -11.14 45.84 -15.28
N HIS A 46 -10.12 45.98 -16.12
CA HIS A 46 -10.16 45.38 -17.46
C HIS A 46 -10.15 43.86 -17.30
N SER A 47 -11.25 43.20 -17.72
CA SER A 47 -11.23 41.76 -17.98
C SER A 47 -10.25 41.52 -19.13
N ALA A 48 -9.15 40.83 -18.84
CA ALA A 48 -8.17 40.43 -19.81
C ALA A 48 -8.29 38.93 -20.07
N ASP A 49 -9.49 38.49 -20.47
CA ASP A 49 -9.81 37.06 -20.70
C ASP A 49 -9.00 36.43 -21.87
N ASN A 50 -8.15 37.17 -22.60
CA ASN A 50 -7.35 36.67 -23.74
C ASN A 50 -5.84 37.00 -23.71
N ILE A 51 -5.30 37.57 -22.62
CA ILE A 51 -3.93 38.15 -22.60
C ILE A 51 -2.99 37.42 -21.61
N PHE A 52 -3.55 36.67 -20.65
CA PHE A 52 -2.83 36.05 -19.53
C PHE A 52 -3.28 34.61 -19.33
N SER A 53 -2.35 33.65 -19.19
CA SER A 53 -2.66 32.29 -18.75
C SER A 53 -1.83 31.92 -17.53
N ALA A 54 -2.38 31.12 -16.63
CA ALA A 54 -1.68 30.60 -15.47
C ALA A 54 -1.86 29.09 -15.38
N VAL A 55 -0.77 28.37 -15.12
CA VAL A 55 -0.79 26.94 -14.83
C VAL A 55 -0.75 26.80 -13.31
N MET A 56 -1.84 26.32 -12.74
CA MET A 56 -2.00 26.06 -11.31
C MET A 56 -2.87 24.82 -11.11
N PRO A 57 -2.69 24.08 -10.00
CA PRO A 57 -3.52 22.91 -9.71
C PRO A 57 -4.96 23.35 -9.38
N GLN A 58 -5.94 22.55 -9.78
CA GLN A 58 -7.35 22.85 -9.48
C GLN A 58 -7.69 22.62 -8.01
N THR A 59 -7.03 21.65 -7.37
CA THR A 59 -7.23 21.31 -5.96
C THR A 59 -5.92 20.85 -5.36
N VAL A 60 -5.64 21.30 -4.13
CA VAL A 60 -4.51 20.82 -3.32
C VAL A 60 -5.01 20.44 -1.93
N THR A 61 -4.45 19.37 -1.39
CA THR A 61 -4.79 18.87 -0.05
C THR A 61 -3.63 19.08 0.90
N ALA A 62 -3.90 19.44 2.15
CA ALA A 62 -2.90 19.68 3.17
C ALA A 62 -3.33 19.12 4.53
N LEU A 63 -2.37 18.91 5.44
CA LEU A 63 -2.65 18.50 6.81
C LEU A 63 -2.76 19.71 7.74
N THR A 64 -3.65 19.61 8.73
CA THR A 64 -3.75 20.62 9.77
C THR A 64 -2.41 20.75 10.52
N GLY A 65 -1.95 21.98 10.72
CA GLY A 65 -0.65 22.27 11.36
C GLY A 65 0.58 21.99 10.50
N SER A 66 0.43 21.61 9.22
CA SER A 66 1.54 21.43 8.27
C SER A 66 1.69 22.65 7.34
N CYS A 67 2.28 22.43 6.16
CA CYS A 67 2.36 23.40 5.09
C CYS A 67 1.66 22.92 3.80
N VAL A 68 1.48 23.83 2.84
CA VAL A 68 1.02 23.52 1.49
C VAL A 68 1.69 24.44 0.48
N GLN A 69 2.31 23.86 -0.54
CA GLN A 69 2.84 24.57 -1.70
C GLN A 69 1.81 24.59 -2.82
N ILE A 70 1.53 25.78 -3.33
CA ILE A 70 0.73 26.00 -4.53
C ILE A 70 1.69 26.39 -5.66
N PRO A 71 2.05 25.46 -6.55
CA PRO A 71 2.83 25.76 -7.72
C PRO A 71 1.99 26.62 -8.66
N SER A 72 2.55 27.73 -9.12
CA SER A 72 1.91 28.56 -10.12
C SER A 72 2.92 29.18 -11.07
N THR A 73 2.67 29.03 -12.37
CA THR A 73 3.44 29.70 -13.42
C THR A 73 2.49 30.48 -14.31
N PHE A 74 2.96 31.61 -14.85
CA PHE A 74 2.14 32.50 -15.66
C PHE A 74 2.78 32.78 -17.02
N ASN A 75 1.95 32.97 -18.04
CA ASN A 75 2.36 33.31 -19.39
C ASN A 75 1.59 34.54 -19.90
N PHE A 76 2.26 35.33 -20.73
CA PHE A 76 1.73 36.54 -21.34
C PHE A 76 1.76 36.38 -22.85
N SER A 77 0.63 36.63 -23.52
CA SER A 77 0.56 36.71 -24.98
C SER A 77 0.19 38.13 -25.41
N ASN A 78 1.03 38.72 -26.27
CA ASN A 78 0.93 40.07 -26.87
C ASN A 78 1.07 41.30 -25.92
N PHE A 79 2.22 41.97 -25.97
CA PHE A 79 2.44 43.42 -26.27
C PHE A 79 3.78 43.97 -25.74
N HIS A 80 4.27 45.02 -26.39
CA HIS A 80 5.47 45.81 -26.07
C HIS A 80 5.36 46.59 -24.75
N ILE A 81 5.49 45.91 -23.61
CA ILE A 81 5.67 46.57 -22.31
C ILE A 81 7.12 46.39 -21.87
N LYS A 82 7.88 47.48 -21.75
CA LYS A 82 9.25 47.48 -21.23
C LYS A 82 9.18 47.41 -19.71
N MET A 83 9.43 46.22 -19.16
CA MET A 83 9.29 45.95 -17.73
C MET A 83 10.62 46.11 -16.98
N THR A 84 10.56 46.66 -15.77
CA THR A 84 11.72 46.90 -14.88
C THR A 84 11.67 45.88 -13.73
N GLY A 85 12.44 44.79 -13.86
CA GLY A 85 12.56 43.72 -12.88
C GLY A 85 12.95 42.39 -13.53
N ASP A 86 13.57 41.48 -12.78
CA ASP A 86 13.87 40.13 -13.29
C ASP A 86 12.60 39.29 -13.31
N LEU A 87 11.98 39.23 -14.49
CA LEU A 87 10.73 38.53 -14.81
C LEU A 87 10.98 37.19 -15.51
N SER A 88 12.25 36.76 -15.61
CA SER A 88 12.65 35.58 -16.37
C SER A 88 12.10 34.27 -15.80
N GLU A 89 11.81 34.23 -14.49
CA GLU A 89 11.42 32.99 -13.79
C GLU A 89 9.94 32.60 -13.99
N ARG A 90 9.04 33.55 -14.30
CA ARG A 90 7.59 33.33 -14.50
C ARG A 90 6.92 32.46 -13.41
N ASN A 91 7.45 32.50 -12.19
CA ASN A 91 7.13 31.60 -11.10
C ASN A 91 6.53 32.38 -9.91
N CYS A 92 5.30 32.07 -9.52
CA CYS A 92 4.61 32.63 -8.35
C CYS A 92 4.34 31.54 -7.28
N THR A 93 5.11 30.46 -7.27
CA THR A 93 4.93 29.36 -6.32
C THR A 93 4.90 29.90 -4.88
N THR A 94 3.81 29.60 -4.17
CA THR A 94 3.55 30.14 -2.84
C THR A 94 3.43 29.00 -1.84
N VAL A 95 4.05 29.11 -0.67
CA VAL A 95 3.97 28.12 0.42
C VAL A 95 3.26 28.73 1.62
N PHE A 96 2.18 28.10 2.07
CA PHE A 96 1.52 28.41 3.33
C PHE A 96 2.07 27.49 4.42
N TYR A 97 2.41 28.05 5.59
CA TYR A 97 2.86 27.28 6.74
C TYR A 97 1.83 27.35 7.87
N ASN A 98 1.82 26.34 8.75
CA ASN A 98 0.91 26.22 9.89
C ASN A 98 -0.57 26.36 9.49
N ILE A 99 -0.96 25.66 8.42
CA ILE A 99 -2.31 25.77 7.88
C ILE A 99 -3.31 24.99 8.73
N THR A 100 -4.37 25.65 9.21
CA THR A 100 -5.49 25.02 9.94
C THR A 100 -6.70 24.75 9.05
N MET A 101 -7.66 23.94 9.51
CA MET A 101 -8.93 23.69 8.81
C MET A 101 -9.66 24.94 8.31
N ASN A 102 -9.65 26.03 9.09
CA ASN A 102 -10.29 27.30 8.73
C ASN A 102 -9.74 27.95 7.46
N HIS A 103 -8.58 27.51 6.96
CA HIS A 103 -8.03 27.99 5.69
C HIS A 103 -8.52 27.17 4.48
N SER A 104 -9.42 26.20 4.66
CA SER A 104 -10.02 25.46 3.56
C SER A 104 -10.98 26.36 2.78
N ASP A 105 -10.54 26.83 1.61
CA ASP A 105 -11.34 27.73 0.77
C ASP A 105 -10.81 27.70 -0.68
N ARG A 106 -11.41 28.52 -1.55
CA ARG A 106 -10.93 28.80 -2.91
C ARG A 106 -10.03 30.03 -2.88
N TYR A 107 -8.87 29.87 -3.48
CA TYR A 107 -7.82 30.88 -3.58
C TYR A 107 -7.61 31.26 -5.04
N TYR A 108 -7.19 32.49 -5.26
CA TYR A 108 -6.85 32.99 -6.60
C TYR A 108 -5.65 33.91 -6.54
N PHE A 109 -4.91 33.97 -7.63
CA PHE A 109 -3.72 34.81 -7.72
C PHE A 109 -4.11 36.22 -8.19
N ARG A 110 -3.43 37.23 -7.64
CA ARG A 110 -3.45 38.61 -8.11
C ARG A 110 -2.01 39.03 -8.39
N LEU A 111 -1.79 39.61 -9.56
CA LEU A 111 -0.49 40.12 -9.95
C LEU A 111 -0.49 41.65 -9.86
N GLU A 112 0.53 42.21 -9.22
CA GLU A 112 0.71 43.66 -9.13
C GLU A 112 2.01 44.07 -9.82
N ILE A 113 1.89 44.85 -10.90
CA ILE A 113 3.02 45.42 -11.62
C ILE A 113 3.16 46.88 -11.18
N VAL A 114 4.25 47.20 -10.47
CA VAL A 114 4.48 48.55 -9.97
C VAL A 114 5.28 49.36 -10.99
N ALA A 115 4.53 49.92 -11.94
CA ALA A 115 4.71 51.25 -12.54
C ALA A 115 3.50 51.49 -13.48
N GLY A 116 2.48 52.24 -13.05
CA GLY A 116 1.39 52.68 -13.94
C GLY A 116 0.14 51.79 -14.06
N VAL A 117 -0.25 51.08 -12.99
CA VAL A 117 -1.61 50.56 -12.73
C VAL A 117 -2.16 49.51 -13.70
N PHE A 118 -1.39 48.47 -14.00
CA PHE A 118 -1.97 47.21 -14.51
C PHE A 118 -2.04 46.19 -13.37
N ARG A 119 -3.27 45.84 -12.94
CA ARG A 119 -3.57 44.91 -11.83
C ARG A 119 -4.47 43.77 -12.32
N PRO A 120 -3.95 42.82 -13.13
CA PRO A 120 -4.75 41.69 -13.57
C PRO A 120 -5.09 40.83 -12.35
N THR A 121 -6.39 40.65 -12.14
CA THR A 121 -6.94 39.81 -11.06
C THR A 121 -7.62 38.63 -11.72
N PHE A 122 -7.30 37.41 -11.31
CA PHE A 122 -8.05 36.21 -11.70
C PHE A 122 -9.38 36.21 -10.93
N ASN A 123 -10.32 37.05 -11.37
CA ASN A 123 -11.62 37.22 -10.71
C ASN A 123 -12.53 36.01 -11.04
N PRO A 124 -13.10 35.31 -10.04
CA PRO A 124 -13.97 34.16 -10.28
C PRO A 124 -15.35 34.51 -10.86
N ASN A 125 -15.74 35.78 -10.87
CA ASN A 125 -17.10 36.22 -11.18
C ASN A 125 -17.28 36.80 -12.60
N THR A 126 -16.39 36.57 -13.58
CA THR A 126 -16.75 36.85 -14.97
C THR A 126 -17.79 35.82 -15.41
N ALA A 127 -19.04 36.27 -15.49
CA ALA A 127 -20.28 35.50 -15.58
C ALA A 127 -20.43 34.53 -16.77
N ASN A 128 -19.38 34.35 -17.58
CA ASN A 128 -19.38 33.47 -18.73
C ASN A 128 -18.18 32.48 -18.74
N SER A 129 -17.47 32.28 -17.63
CA SER A 129 -16.39 31.27 -17.60
C SER A 129 -16.69 30.16 -16.61
N SER A 130 -17.18 29.04 -17.14
CA SER A 130 -17.09 27.69 -16.56
C SER A 130 -15.63 27.22 -16.42
N ASP A 131 -14.71 28.14 -16.19
CA ASP A 131 -13.28 27.93 -16.31
C ASP A 131 -12.68 27.85 -14.91
N SER A 132 -12.70 26.63 -14.38
CA SER A 132 -12.07 26.26 -13.11
C SER A 132 -10.55 26.48 -13.08
N SER A 133 -9.94 26.92 -14.19
CA SER A 133 -8.50 27.21 -14.32
C SER A 133 -8.04 28.46 -13.55
N LYS A 134 -8.97 29.33 -13.11
CA LYS A 134 -8.64 30.64 -12.52
C LYS A 134 -8.49 30.63 -10.99
N THR A 135 -8.83 29.53 -10.32
CA THR A 135 -8.83 29.43 -8.85
C THR A 135 -8.32 28.07 -8.40
N VAL A 136 -7.62 28.03 -7.27
CA VAL A 136 -7.16 26.80 -6.59
C VAL A 136 -8.05 26.54 -5.38
N LYS A 137 -8.59 25.32 -5.24
CA LYS A 137 -9.27 24.90 -4.00
C LYS A 137 -8.25 24.28 -3.04
N ILE A 138 -8.08 24.85 -1.85
CA ILE A 138 -7.28 24.25 -0.79
C ILE A 138 -8.20 23.49 0.15
N ILE A 139 -7.88 22.22 0.42
CA ILE A 139 -8.62 21.37 1.36
C ILE A 139 -7.67 20.96 2.48
N VAL A 140 -7.94 21.40 3.71
CA VAL A 140 -7.12 21.06 4.88
C VAL A 140 -7.84 19.98 5.68
N ARG A 141 -7.14 18.89 5.99
CA ARG A 141 -7.68 17.72 6.71
C ARG A 141 -6.85 17.42 7.96
N ASP A 142 -7.46 16.77 8.94
CA ASP A 142 -6.72 16.32 10.14
C ASP A 142 -5.92 15.03 9.89
N SER A 143 -6.37 14.22 8.94
CA SER A 143 -5.77 12.94 8.60
C SER A 143 -5.36 12.90 7.13
N PRO A 144 -4.19 12.33 6.80
CA PRO A 144 -3.76 12.17 5.42
C PRO A 144 -4.65 11.18 4.67
N GLN A 145 -4.68 11.33 3.35
CA GLN A 145 -5.36 10.41 2.46
C GLN A 145 -4.53 9.13 2.28
N PRO A 146 -5.17 7.95 2.16
CA PRO A 146 -4.44 6.73 1.86
C PRO A 146 -3.64 6.82 0.56
N PRO A 147 -2.43 6.24 0.53
CA PRO A 147 -1.62 6.25 -0.67
C PRO A 147 -2.31 5.45 -1.78
N GLU A 148 -2.18 5.94 -3.00
CA GLU A 148 -2.78 5.31 -4.18
C GLU A 148 -1.86 4.19 -4.68
N LEU A 149 -2.39 2.96 -4.77
CA LEU A 149 -1.68 1.78 -5.28
C LEU A 149 -2.16 1.43 -6.70
N LYS A 150 -1.22 1.27 -7.62
CA LYS A 150 -1.46 0.90 -9.02
C LYS A 150 -0.61 -0.30 -9.41
N LEU A 151 -1.26 -1.33 -9.95
CA LEU A 151 -0.60 -2.51 -10.52
C LEU A 151 -0.45 -2.34 -12.03
N SER A 152 0.75 -2.61 -12.57
CA SER A 152 1.03 -2.48 -14.01
C SER A 152 0.29 -3.49 -14.90
N LYS A 153 -0.23 -4.57 -14.31
CA LYS A 153 -0.97 -5.65 -14.97
C LYS A 153 -2.41 -5.71 -14.46
N PRO A 154 -3.34 -6.34 -15.20
CA PRO A 154 -4.70 -6.57 -14.74
C PRO A 154 -4.73 -7.36 -13.41
N GLN A 155 -5.91 -7.39 -12.80
CA GLN A 155 -6.18 -7.99 -11.49
C GLN A 155 -5.57 -9.40 -11.26
N TYR A 156 -5.44 -10.20 -12.33
CA TYR A 156 -4.87 -11.54 -12.29
C TYR A 156 -3.50 -11.60 -12.97
N VAL A 157 -2.52 -12.21 -12.30
CA VAL A 157 -1.12 -12.24 -12.75
C VAL A 157 -0.63 -13.68 -12.82
N MET A 158 -0.01 -14.07 -13.94
CA MET A 158 0.61 -15.39 -14.07
C MET A 158 1.91 -15.50 -13.26
N GLU A 159 2.17 -16.69 -12.70
CA GLU A 159 3.47 -17.06 -12.12
C GLU A 159 4.63 -16.78 -13.10
N GLU A 160 5.83 -16.52 -12.57
CA GLU A 160 7.06 -16.20 -13.30
C GLU A 160 7.06 -14.87 -14.05
N SER A 161 5.93 -14.16 -14.05
CA SER A 161 5.84 -12.87 -14.71
C SER A 161 6.37 -11.74 -13.82
N THR A 162 7.03 -10.77 -14.43
CA THR A 162 7.48 -9.56 -13.74
C THR A 162 6.34 -8.54 -13.68
N VAL A 163 6.10 -7.97 -12.51
CA VAL A 163 5.10 -6.91 -12.29
C VAL A 163 5.72 -5.73 -11.59
N ASN A 164 5.12 -4.56 -11.80
CA ASN A 164 5.49 -3.31 -11.15
C ASN A 164 4.28 -2.79 -10.37
N LEU A 165 4.46 -2.60 -9.06
CA LEU A 165 3.51 -1.93 -8.18
C LEU A 165 4.00 -0.50 -7.94
N SER A 166 3.14 0.47 -8.22
CA SER A 166 3.39 1.87 -7.91
C SER A 166 2.55 2.26 -6.70
N CYS A 167 3.18 2.81 -5.68
CA CYS A 167 2.52 3.47 -4.56
C CYS A 167 2.82 4.97 -4.61
N SER A 168 1.78 5.81 -4.54
CA SER A 168 1.95 7.26 -4.56
C SER A 168 1.26 7.94 -3.39
N ALA A 169 1.98 8.86 -2.75
CA ALA A 169 1.47 9.69 -1.66
C ALA A 169 1.74 11.18 -1.98
N GLU A 170 0.76 12.03 -1.69
CA GLU A 170 0.85 13.46 -1.96
C GLU A 170 1.88 14.11 -1.03
N ALA A 171 2.72 15.00 -1.57
CA ALA A 171 3.77 15.72 -0.84
C ALA A 171 3.49 17.23 -0.89
N PRO A 172 2.49 17.73 -0.12
CA PRO A 172 2.11 19.15 -0.15
C PRO A 172 3.20 20.06 0.45
N CYS A 173 4.12 19.50 1.23
CA CYS A 173 5.22 20.19 1.88
C CYS A 173 6.57 19.87 1.20
N PRO A 174 7.23 20.85 0.54
CA PRO A 174 8.50 20.63 -0.17
C PRO A 174 9.65 20.25 0.78
N THR A 175 9.67 20.85 1.97
CA THR A 175 10.72 20.64 2.97
C THR A 175 10.48 19.42 3.85
N GLN A 176 9.29 18.82 3.79
CA GLN A 176 8.85 17.72 4.64
C GLN A 176 8.00 16.72 3.84
N PRO A 177 8.58 16.03 2.84
CA PRO A 177 7.87 15.01 2.08
C PRO A 177 7.56 13.78 2.95
N PRO A 178 6.50 13.03 2.64
CA PRO A 178 6.21 11.78 3.33
C PRO A 178 7.24 10.69 3.01
N THR A 179 7.48 9.80 3.96
CA THR A 179 8.29 8.59 3.74
C THR A 179 7.39 7.42 3.37
N ILE A 180 7.76 6.66 2.34
CA ILE A 180 7.07 5.44 1.94
C ILE A 180 7.80 4.22 2.47
N SER A 181 7.06 3.30 3.07
CA SER A 181 7.55 1.98 3.46
C SER A 181 6.61 0.88 2.95
N TRP A 182 7.17 -0.28 2.67
CA TRP A 182 6.42 -1.45 2.21
C TRP A 182 6.52 -2.57 3.23
N SER A 183 5.43 -3.32 3.40
CA SER A 183 5.42 -4.54 4.20
C SER A 183 4.75 -5.68 3.44
N ASN A 184 5.03 -6.91 3.90
CA ASN A 184 4.55 -8.16 3.29
C ASN A 184 4.96 -8.34 1.82
N ILE A 185 6.15 -7.85 1.47
CA ILE A 185 6.67 -7.86 0.10
C ILE A 185 7.20 -9.24 -0.33
N PRO A 186 7.22 -9.54 -1.64
CA PRO A 186 7.90 -10.71 -2.19
C PRO A 186 9.41 -10.65 -1.97
N GLU A 187 10.06 -11.82 -1.88
CA GLU A 187 11.52 -11.92 -1.64
C GLU A 187 12.36 -11.34 -2.78
N SER A 188 11.86 -11.41 -4.02
CA SER A 188 12.53 -10.88 -5.21
C SER A 188 12.29 -9.37 -5.44
N ALA A 189 11.72 -8.67 -4.47
CA ALA A 189 11.32 -7.28 -4.62
C ALA A 189 12.51 -6.32 -4.69
N SER A 190 12.50 -5.47 -5.72
CA SER A 190 13.37 -4.32 -5.87
C SER A 190 12.52 -3.06 -5.78
N ILE A 191 12.93 -2.13 -4.91
CA ILE A 191 12.16 -0.93 -4.56
C ILE A 191 12.97 0.31 -4.93
N THR A 192 12.33 1.22 -5.65
CA THR A 192 12.88 2.54 -5.99
C THR A 192 11.88 3.61 -5.56
N THR A 193 12.34 4.59 -4.79
CA THR A 193 11.50 5.71 -4.32
C THR A 193 12.05 7.03 -4.82
N GLN A 194 11.17 7.89 -5.33
CA GLN A 194 11.54 9.19 -5.88
C GLN A 194 10.41 10.22 -5.70
N LEU A 195 10.79 11.47 -5.43
CA LEU A 195 9.90 12.62 -5.44
C LEU A 195 9.73 13.09 -6.88
N GLN A 196 8.48 13.25 -7.34
CA GLN A 196 8.18 13.70 -8.70
C GLN A 196 7.06 14.74 -8.71
N ASP A 197 7.11 15.61 -9.70
CA ASP A 197 6.02 16.52 -10.01
C ASP A 197 4.94 15.78 -10.82
N LYS A 198 3.68 15.92 -10.39
CA LYS A 198 2.50 15.52 -11.15
C LYS A 198 2.28 16.48 -12.34
N PRO A 199 1.44 16.12 -13.32
CA PRO A 199 1.13 16.99 -14.46
C PRO A 199 0.60 18.38 -14.07
N ASP A 200 -0.05 18.49 -12.91
CA ASP A 200 -0.57 19.73 -12.32
C ASP A 200 0.48 20.54 -11.52
N LYS A 201 1.76 20.13 -11.62
CA LYS A 201 2.92 20.69 -10.90
C LYS A 201 2.95 20.43 -9.39
N THR A 202 1.97 19.73 -8.82
CA THR A 202 2.01 19.33 -7.41
C THR A 202 3.03 18.23 -7.19
N GLN A 203 3.61 18.14 -6.01
CA GLN A 203 4.61 17.12 -5.69
C GLN A 203 3.97 15.87 -5.08
N SER A 204 4.51 14.71 -5.42
CA SER A 204 4.14 13.44 -4.80
C SER A 204 5.34 12.51 -4.75
N VAL A 205 5.40 11.70 -3.70
CA VAL A 205 6.39 10.63 -3.58
C VAL A 205 5.84 9.41 -4.27
N PHE A 206 6.61 8.86 -5.21
CA PHE A 206 6.31 7.63 -5.90
C PHE A 206 7.32 6.56 -5.48
N SER A 207 6.82 5.42 -5.03
CA SER A 207 7.62 4.24 -4.77
C SER A 207 7.20 3.14 -5.75
N TYR A 208 8.15 2.67 -6.55
CA TYR A 208 7.98 1.61 -7.54
C TYR A 208 8.59 0.33 -6.99
N MET A 209 7.80 -0.73 -6.92
CA MET A 209 8.25 -2.05 -6.51
C MET A 209 8.13 -3.02 -7.69
N THR A 210 9.27 -3.50 -8.17
CA THR A 210 9.36 -4.50 -9.23
C THR A 210 9.77 -5.84 -8.64
N PHE A 211 9.02 -6.89 -8.96
CA PHE A 211 9.32 -8.24 -8.48
C PHE A 211 8.89 -9.30 -9.48
N LYS A 212 9.48 -10.49 -9.34
CA LYS A 212 9.10 -11.68 -10.09
C LYS A 212 8.09 -12.49 -9.27
N VAL A 213 6.91 -12.72 -9.84
CA VAL A 213 5.76 -13.31 -9.14
C VAL A 213 5.96 -14.81 -8.92
N SER A 214 5.76 -15.27 -7.68
CA SER A 214 5.74 -16.69 -7.32
C SER A 214 4.34 -17.17 -6.95
N TYR A 215 4.06 -18.48 -7.08
CA TYR A 215 2.82 -19.07 -6.56
C TYR A 215 2.65 -18.85 -5.05
N LYS A 216 3.75 -18.70 -4.31
CA LYS A 216 3.74 -18.39 -2.87
C LYS A 216 3.19 -17.00 -2.57
N ASP A 217 3.13 -16.12 -3.57
CA ASP A 217 2.61 -14.76 -3.43
C ASP A 217 1.08 -14.69 -3.63
N HIS A 218 0.43 -15.79 -3.97
CA HIS A 218 -1.02 -15.84 -4.12
C HIS A 218 -1.74 -15.46 -2.80
N ARG A 219 -2.65 -14.49 -2.87
CA ARG A 219 -3.39 -13.91 -1.73
C ARG A 219 -2.51 -13.23 -0.68
N LYS A 220 -1.25 -12.92 -0.98
CA LYS A 220 -0.48 -12.00 -0.14
C LYS A 220 -1.09 -10.61 -0.23
N ASN A 221 -1.26 -9.99 0.94
CA ASN A 221 -1.71 -8.61 1.06
C ASN A 221 -0.48 -7.71 1.24
N ILE A 222 -0.11 -7.00 0.17
CA ILE A 222 1.01 -6.06 0.18
C ILE A 222 0.49 -4.73 0.72
N ILE A 223 1.22 -4.15 1.66
CA ILE A 223 0.84 -2.89 2.30
C ILE A 223 1.90 -1.84 1.97
N CYS A 224 1.43 -0.68 1.56
CA CYS A 224 2.23 0.53 1.41
C CYS A 224 1.81 1.53 2.49
N THR A 225 2.76 1.95 3.31
CA THR A 225 2.54 2.88 4.41
C THR A 225 3.20 4.21 4.08
N ALA A 226 2.42 5.29 4.11
CA ALA A 226 2.90 6.65 3.97
C ALA A 226 2.95 7.32 5.35
N THR A 227 4.15 7.75 5.74
CA THR A 227 4.42 8.42 7.00
C THR A 227 4.68 9.90 6.75
N TYR A 228 3.79 10.74 7.26
CA TYR A 228 3.86 12.19 7.16
C TYR A 228 4.50 12.76 8.43
N PRO A 229 5.69 13.37 8.34
CA PRO A 229 6.31 14.01 9.49
C PRO A 229 5.43 15.18 9.97
N ARG A 230 5.21 15.29 11.28
CA ARG A 230 4.46 16.40 11.88
C ARG A 230 5.34 17.17 12.86
N ASN A 231 5.07 18.46 13.05
CA ASN A 231 5.67 19.28 14.11
C ASN A 231 5.14 18.92 15.53
N THR A 232 4.62 17.71 15.72
CA THR A 232 4.12 17.16 16.99
C THR A 232 4.85 15.84 17.28
N PRO A 233 4.88 15.34 18.52
CA PRO A 233 5.62 14.13 18.86
C PRO A 233 5.22 12.85 18.09
N ASN A 234 4.04 12.82 17.43
CA ASN A 234 3.61 11.68 16.63
C ASN A 234 3.47 12.06 15.15
N ASP A 235 4.15 11.28 14.30
CA ASP A 235 3.95 11.29 12.85
C ASP A 235 2.55 10.75 12.48
N SER A 236 2.04 11.18 11.32
CA SER A 236 0.76 10.67 10.80
C SER A 236 1.02 9.57 9.80
N THR A 237 0.61 8.35 10.13
CA THR A 237 0.77 7.18 9.25
C THR A 237 -0.55 6.77 8.65
N VAL A 238 -0.55 6.47 7.36
CA VAL A 238 -1.72 5.95 6.65
C VAL A 238 -1.29 4.86 5.68
N GLU A 239 -2.11 3.82 5.58
CA GLU A 239 -1.79 2.61 4.82
C GLU A 239 -2.76 2.42 3.65
N GLY A 240 -2.20 1.98 2.52
CA GLY A 240 -2.94 1.41 1.41
C GLY A 240 -2.53 -0.05 1.26
N ASN A 241 -3.45 -0.90 0.80
CA ASN A 241 -3.15 -2.32 0.59
C ASN A 241 -3.64 -2.84 -0.75
N VAL A 242 -3.00 -3.90 -1.23
CA VAL A 242 -3.38 -4.61 -2.45
C VAL A 242 -3.15 -6.11 -2.26
N THR A 243 -4.18 -6.90 -2.57
CA THR A 243 -4.08 -8.36 -2.52
C THR A 243 -3.76 -8.93 -3.89
N LEU A 244 -2.67 -9.69 -3.99
CA LEU A 244 -2.24 -10.31 -5.24
C LEU A 244 -3.08 -11.54 -5.59
N GLN A 245 -3.56 -11.61 -6.83
CA GLN A 245 -4.24 -12.79 -7.37
C GLN A 245 -3.37 -13.47 -8.42
N VAL A 246 -2.49 -14.36 -7.95
CA VAL A 246 -1.57 -15.11 -8.81
C VAL A 246 -2.28 -16.34 -9.40
N LEU A 247 -2.12 -16.57 -10.70
CA LEU A 247 -2.57 -17.75 -11.44
C LEU A 247 -1.38 -18.69 -11.67
N PHE A 248 -1.54 -19.96 -11.34
CA PHE A 248 -0.46 -20.94 -11.39
C PHE A 248 -1.00 -22.38 -11.52
N PRO A 249 -0.23 -23.29 -12.16
CA PRO A 249 -0.58 -24.71 -12.20
C PRO A 249 -0.52 -25.35 -10.81
N PRO A 250 -1.07 -26.56 -10.61
CA PRO A 250 -0.96 -27.29 -9.35
C PRO A 250 0.49 -27.42 -8.85
N LYS A 251 0.73 -27.14 -7.56
CA LYS A 251 2.01 -27.22 -6.85
C LYS A 251 1.82 -27.94 -5.51
N GLU A 252 2.89 -28.55 -5.01
CA GLU A 252 2.90 -29.28 -3.74
C GLU A 252 1.78 -30.35 -3.64
N THR A 253 1.55 -31.07 -4.74
CA THR A 253 0.53 -32.12 -4.79
C THR A 253 0.95 -33.31 -3.92
N HIS A 254 0.11 -33.68 -2.96
CA HIS A 254 0.39 -34.75 -2.01
C HIS A 254 -0.90 -35.48 -1.59
N ILE A 255 -0.74 -36.69 -1.08
CA ILE A 255 -1.83 -37.54 -0.61
C ILE A 255 -1.86 -37.52 0.92
N ILE A 256 -3.07 -37.40 1.47
CA ILE A 256 -3.32 -37.59 2.91
C ILE A 256 -4.15 -38.85 3.07
N ILE A 257 -3.67 -39.78 3.88
CA ILE A 257 -4.40 -40.98 4.28
C ILE A 257 -5.12 -40.69 5.59
N THR A 258 -6.43 -40.95 5.62
CA THR A 258 -7.25 -40.85 6.82
C THR A 258 -7.92 -42.20 7.08
N PRO A 259 -7.83 -42.76 8.29
CA PRO A 259 -8.52 -43.99 8.62
C PRO A 259 -10.04 -43.79 8.54
N SER A 260 -10.74 -44.80 8.05
CA SER A 260 -12.20 -44.89 8.03
C SER A 260 -12.66 -46.05 8.93
N VAL A 261 -13.93 -46.44 8.83
CA VAL A 261 -14.47 -47.56 9.63
C VAL A 261 -13.84 -48.89 9.20
N GLY A 262 -13.35 -49.66 10.17
CA GLY A 262 -12.76 -50.99 9.94
C GLY A 262 -11.38 -50.90 9.27
N THR A 263 -11.17 -51.69 8.21
CA THR A 263 -9.93 -51.69 7.43
C THR A 263 -9.95 -50.69 6.26
N ASN A 264 -11.01 -49.88 6.15
CA ASN A 264 -11.11 -48.90 5.09
C ASN A 264 -10.28 -47.65 5.41
N VAL A 265 -9.68 -47.07 4.38
CA VAL A 265 -8.94 -45.82 4.44
C VAL A 265 -9.46 -44.87 3.36
N THR A 266 -9.52 -43.59 3.68
CA THR A 266 -9.82 -42.53 2.72
C THR A 266 -8.53 -41.83 2.32
N LEU A 267 -8.18 -41.87 1.05
CA LEU A 267 -7.08 -41.12 0.46
C LEU A 267 -7.62 -39.80 -0.09
N THR A 268 -7.03 -38.68 0.31
CA THR A 268 -7.39 -37.33 -0.16
C THR A 268 -6.22 -36.70 -0.89
N CYS A 269 -6.44 -36.29 -2.14
CA CYS A 269 -5.45 -35.54 -2.90
C CYS A 269 -5.54 -34.05 -2.55
N LYS A 270 -4.44 -33.45 -2.09
CA LYS A 270 -4.31 -32.02 -1.82
C LYS A 270 -3.25 -31.41 -2.72
N THR A 271 -3.49 -30.19 -3.17
CA THR A 271 -2.58 -29.42 -4.01
C THR A 271 -2.85 -27.93 -3.79
N LYS A 272 -1.85 -27.08 -4.03
CA LYS A 272 -2.01 -25.63 -4.15
C LYS A 272 -2.18 -25.28 -5.62
N ALA A 273 -3.25 -24.60 -6.00
CA ALA A 273 -3.44 -24.17 -7.39
C ALA A 273 -4.33 -22.92 -7.46
N SER A 274 -4.21 -22.16 -8.54
CA SER A 274 -5.07 -21.01 -8.83
C SER A 274 -5.33 -20.92 -10.34
N PRO A 275 -6.59 -20.98 -10.81
CA PRO A 275 -7.82 -21.05 -10.02
C PRO A 275 -8.01 -22.42 -9.36
N SER A 276 -8.54 -22.44 -8.13
CA SER A 276 -8.77 -23.66 -7.35
C SER A 276 -10.13 -24.31 -7.60
N ASN A 277 -11.09 -23.57 -8.19
CA ASN A 277 -12.45 -24.04 -8.48
C ASN A 277 -12.53 -24.92 -9.74
N GLU A 278 -11.51 -24.91 -10.59
CA GLU A 278 -11.45 -25.66 -11.85
C GLU A 278 -10.50 -26.88 -11.76
N LEU A 279 -10.28 -27.41 -10.54
CA LEU A 279 -9.34 -28.51 -10.31
C LEU A 279 -9.96 -29.87 -10.63
N ASN A 280 -9.33 -30.58 -11.55
CA ASN A 280 -9.61 -31.98 -11.84
C ASN A 280 -8.59 -32.86 -11.11
N TYR A 281 -9.07 -33.93 -10.49
CA TYR A 281 -8.25 -34.92 -9.77
C TYR A 281 -8.42 -36.28 -10.40
N THR A 282 -7.31 -36.94 -10.70
CA THR A 282 -7.28 -38.28 -11.28
C THR A 282 -6.39 -39.19 -10.44
N TRP A 283 -6.89 -40.35 -10.05
CA TRP A 283 -6.16 -41.35 -9.27
C TRP A 283 -5.66 -42.48 -10.13
N TYR A 284 -4.48 -42.97 -9.78
CA TYR A 284 -3.83 -44.09 -10.45
C TYR A 284 -3.31 -45.07 -9.42
N LYS A 285 -3.36 -46.35 -9.77
CA LYS A 285 -2.64 -47.41 -9.08
C LYS A 285 -1.36 -47.69 -9.86
N ARG A 286 -0.22 -47.78 -9.19
CA ARG A 286 1.07 -47.99 -9.85
C ARG A 286 1.07 -49.33 -10.58
N GLY A 287 1.48 -49.30 -11.84
CA GLY A 287 1.48 -50.47 -12.73
C GLY A 287 0.20 -50.65 -13.55
N GLU A 288 -0.84 -49.85 -13.30
CA GLU A 288 -2.04 -49.79 -14.13
C GLU A 288 -2.03 -48.50 -14.97
N GLU A 289 -2.33 -48.61 -16.26
CA GLU A 289 -2.40 -47.45 -17.16
C GLU A 289 -3.72 -46.67 -17.03
N THR A 290 -4.77 -47.35 -16.58
CA THR A 290 -6.10 -46.77 -16.46
C THR A 290 -6.29 -46.04 -15.13
N PRO A 291 -6.94 -44.86 -15.14
CA PRO A 291 -7.33 -44.20 -13.91
C PRO A 291 -8.32 -45.03 -13.10
N ILE A 292 -8.14 -45.06 -11.77
CA ILE A 292 -9.06 -45.76 -10.85
C ILE A 292 -10.20 -44.86 -10.38
N ALA A 293 -10.05 -43.53 -10.45
CA ALA A 293 -11.09 -42.57 -10.05
C ALA A 293 -10.81 -41.14 -10.54
N TRP A 294 -11.86 -40.33 -10.71
CA TRP A 294 -11.80 -38.90 -11.08
C TRP A 294 -12.44 -38.00 -10.01
N ARG A 295 -11.93 -38.07 -8.78
CA ARG A 295 -12.48 -37.32 -7.63
C ARG A 295 -11.38 -36.97 -6.64
N LYS A 296 -11.59 -35.92 -5.84
CA LYS A 296 -10.60 -35.46 -4.85
C LYS A 296 -10.27 -36.50 -3.78
N LYS A 297 -11.23 -37.35 -3.42
CA LYS A 297 -11.11 -38.37 -2.37
C LYS A 297 -11.51 -39.74 -2.90
N ILE A 298 -10.77 -40.78 -2.54
CA ILE A 298 -11.12 -42.18 -2.81
C ILE A 298 -11.11 -42.98 -1.51
N ASN A 299 -11.97 -44.00 -1.43
CA ASN A 299 -11.98 -44.96 -0.34
C ASN A 299 -11.37 -46.26 -0.86
N LEU A 300 -10.39 -46.79 -0.13
CA LEU A 300 -9.73 -48.05 -0.42
C LEU A 300 -9.75 -48.93 0.83
N ASN A 301 -9.55 -50.22 0.65
CA ASN A 301 -9.34 -51.13 1.76
C ASN A 301 -7.83 -51.30 1.98
N ARG A 302 -7.36 -51.25 3.23
CA ARG A 302 -5.93 -51.37 3.55
C ARG A 302 -5.35 -52.73 3.20
N THR A 303 -6.19 -53.74 2.98
CA THR A 303 -5.81 -55.05 2.44
C THR A 303 -5.39 -55.00 0.96
N GLN A 304 -5.70 -53.92 0.24
CA GLN A 304 -5.28 -53.69 -1.14
C GLN A 304 -3.86 -53.11 -1.17
N THR A 305 -2.87 -53.96 -0.86
CA THR A 305 -1.45 -53.56 -0.80
C THR A 305 -0.95 -53.13 -2.18
N ALA A 306 -0.84 -51.82 -2.41
CA ALA A 306 -0.38 -51.23 -3.66
C ALA A 306 0.09 -49.78 -3.45
N SER A 307 0.84 -49.28 -4.43
CA SER A 307 1.22 -47.87 -4.53
C SER A 307 0.18 -47.07 -5.30
N TYR A 308 -0.18 -45.91 -4.78
CA TYR A 308 -1.15 -45.01 -5.38
C TYR A 308 -0.56 -43.62 -5.55
N TYR A 309 -0.91 -42.95 -6.65
CA TYR A 309 -0.61 -41.54 -6.86
C TYR A 309 -1.82 -40.80 -7.43
N CYS A 310 -1.90 -39.49 -7.17
CA CYS A 310 -2.93 -38.64 -7.72
C CYS A 310 -2.33 -37.56 -8.60
N THR A 311 -3.01 -37.22 -9.69
CA THR A 311 -2.68 -36.09 -10.54
C THR A 311 -3.74 -35.02 -10.39
N ALA A 312 -3.34 -33.81 -10.02
CA ALA A 312 -4.19 -32.63 -10.01
C ALA A 312 -3.93 -31.79 -11.25
N GLN A 313 -4.98 -31.23 -11.85
CA GLN A 313 -4.89 -30.45 -13.08
C GLN A 313 -5.85 -29.25 -13.06
N ASN A 314 -5.38 -28.09 -13.49
CA ASN A 314 -6.22 -26.95 -13.87
C ASN A 314 -5.88 -26.51 -15.31
N LYS A 315 -6.47 -25.42 -15.79
CA LYS A 315 -6.20 -24.89 -17.14
C LYS A 315 -4.75 -24.45 -17.39
N HIS A 316 -3.96 -24.24 -16.34
CA HIS A 316 -2.58 -23.76 -16.42
C HIS A 316 -1.55 -24.89 -16.38
N GLY A 317 -1.96 -26.12 -16.05
CA GLY A 317 -1.08 -27.28 -16.04
C GLY A 317 -1.53 -28.37 -15.08
N LYS A 318 -0.64 -29.33 -14.83
CA LYS A 318 -0.89 -30.48 -13.97
C LYS A 318 0.34 -30.84 -13.14
N GLN A 319 0.12 -31.46 -11.99
CA GLN A 319 1.17 -32.05 -11.17
C GLN A 319 0.66 -33.34 -10.53
N SER A 320 1.53 -34.35 -10.52
CA SER A 320 1.30 -35.62 -9.83
C SER A 320 1.93 -35.58 -8.43
N SER A 321 1.31 -36.27 -7.47
CA SER A 321 1.90 -36.52 -6.16
C SER A 321 3.04 -37.52 -6.24
N GLU A 322 3.86 -37.55 -5.18
CA GLU A 322 4.64 -38.74 -4.86
C GLU A 322 3.72 -39.95 -4.64
N ASP A 323 4.30 -41.13 -4.84
CA ASP A 323 3.67 -42.42 -4.61
C ASP A 323 3.43 -42.66 -3.11
N VAL A 324 2.26 -43.17 -2.74
CA VAL A 324 1.97 -43.63 -1.37
C VAL A 324 1.66 -45.12 -1.35
N GLN A 325 2.36 -45.85 -0.50
CA GLN A 325 2.15 -47.29 -0.31
C GLN A 325 1.08 -47.51 0.75
N LEU A 326 0.05 -48.29 0.40
CA LEU A 326 -0.85 -48.88 1.38
C LEU A 326 -0.32 -50.26 1.75
N THR A 327 -0.04 -50.47 3.03
CA THR A 327 0.32 -51.78 3.58
C THR A 327 -0.66 -52.16 4.68
N ASP A 328 -0.94 -53.46 4.78
CA ASP A 328 -1.75 -53.97 5.86
C ASP A 328 -0.94 -54.00 7.18
N ASP A 329 -1.17 -53.09 8.14
CA ASP A 329 -0.56 -53.22 9.49
C ASP A 329 -1.14 -54.38 10.33
N SER A 330 -1.83 -55.35 9.73
CA SER A 330 -2.17 -56.59 10.44
C SER A 330 -0.93 -57.41 10.87
N GLN A 331 0.29 -56.99 10.47
CA GLN A 331 1.55 -57.62 10.87
C GLN A 331 2.61 -56.70 11.52
N SER A 332 2.38 -55.40 11.76
CA SER A 332 3.34 -54.58 12.54
C SER A 332 3.13 -54.68 14.07
N GLY A 333 2.35 -55.68 14.51
CA GLY A 333 2.08 -56.04 15.90
C GLY A 333 2.88 -57.23 16.44
N PHE A 334 4.08 -57.50 15.91
CA PHE A 334 5.04 -58.42 16.54
C PHE A 334 6.44 -57.81 16.63
N SER A 335 6.56 -56.69 17.33
CA SER A 335 7.76 -56.52 18.17
C SER A 335 7.62 -57.47 19.36
N HIS A 336 7.96 -58.75 19.13
CA HIS A 336 8.31 -59.65 20.22
C HIS A 336 9.52 -59.00 20.90
N LEU A 337 9.26 -58.22 21.94
CA LEU A 337 10.28 -57.76 22.86
C LEU A 337 10.79 -59.03 23.56
N VAL A 338 11.72 -59.73 22.91
CA VAL A 338 12.55 -60.72 23.58
C VAL A 338 13.43 -59.91 24.51
N ILE A 339 12.92 -59.64 25.71
CA ILE A 339 13.74 -59.28 26.85
C ILE A 339 14.53 -60.55 27.19
N HIS A 340 15.63 -60.78 26.48
CA HIS A 340 16.71 -61.57 27.05
C HIS A 340 17.21 -60.74 28.22
N GLY A 341 16.84 -61.16 29.43
CA GLY A 341 17.23 -60.52 30.67
C GLY A 341 18.75 -60.33 30.71
N CYS A 342 19.18 -59.07 30.64
CA CYS A 342 20.49 -58.64 31.12
C CYS A 342 20.54 -58.69 32.65
N THR A 343 20.13 -59.82 33.26
CA THR A 343 20.26 -60.12 34.69
C THR A 343 21.52 -60.94 34.99
N GLY A 344 22.37 -61.20 33.99
CA GLY A 344 23.70 -61.82 34.20
C GLY A 344 24.85 -60.83 34.36
N GLY A 345 24.71 -59.59 33.87
CA GLY A 345 25.81 -58.61 33.84
C GLY A 345 26.06 -57.92 35.19
N LEU A 346 25.02 -57.69 35.99
CA LEU A 346 25.18 -57.03 37.29
C LEU A 346 25.67 -58.00 38.39
N PHE A 347 25.35 -59.29 38.31
CA PHE A 347 25.84 -60.28 39.27
C PHE A 347 27.34 -60.60 39.10
N ALA A 348 27.86 -60.56 37.87
CA ALA A 348 29.28 -60.79 37.61
C ALA A 348 30.17 -59.64 38.13
N PHE A 349 29.70 -58.39 38.08
CA PHE A 349 30.44 -57.24 38.61
C PHE A 349 30.49 -57.20 40.15
N VAL A 350 29.43 -57.66 40.82
CA VAL A 350 29.42 -57.75 42.30
C VAL A 350 30.34 -58.88 42.78
N LEU A 351 30.40 -60.01 42.07
CA LEU A 351 31.32 -61.11 42.44
C LEU A 351 32.79 -60.78 42.14
N LEU A 352 33.10 -60.05 41.07
CA LEU A 352 34.47 -59.63 40.74
C LEU A 352 35.01 -58.56 41.71
N SER A 353 34.16 -57.64 42.18
CA SER A 353 34.57 -56.64 43.17
C SER A 353 34.76 -57.22 44.58
N ALA A 354 33.92 -58.19 44.98
CA ALA A 354 34.10 -58.91 46.25
C ALA A 354 35.37 -59.78 46.27
N GLY A 355 35.73 -60.40 45.14
CA GLY A 355 36.98 -61.15 45.00
C GLY A 355 38.25 -60.29 45.09
N PHE A 356 38.18 -59.04 44.59
CA PHE A 356 39.30 -58.11 44.67
C PHE A 356 39.53 -57.56 46.09
N PHE A 357 38.46 -57.37 46.87
CA PHE A 357 38.57 -56.94 48.27
C PHE A 357 39.19 -58.04 49.17
N LEU A 358 38.88 -59.31 48.93
CA LEU A 358 39.46 -60.43 49.69
C LEU A 358 40.94 -60.71 49.34
N LEU A 359 41.38 -60.38 48.12
CA LEU A 359 42.79 -60.50 47.72
C LEU A 359 43.65 -59.33 48.22
N TYR A 360 43.06 -58.18 48.54
CA TYR A 360 43.78 -57.02 49.06
C TYR A 360 44.10 -57.13 50.56
N GLU A 361 43.24 -57.78 51.37
CA GLU A 361 43.51 -58.00 52.80
C GLU A 361 44.50 -59.14 53.11
N VAL A 362 44.92 -59.94 52.13
CA VAL A 362 45.89 -61.04 52.35
C VAL A 362 47.33 -60.63 52.02
N ASN A 363 47.56 -59.40 51.53
CA ASN A 363 48.88 -58.94 51.08
C ASN A 363 49.34 -57.58 51.67
N ILE A 364 48.90 -57.24 52.89
CA ILE A 364 49.50 -56.19 53.74
C ILE A 364 49.71 -56.71 55.15
#